data_AF-A0A9X1QDR5-F1
#
_entry.id   AF-A0A9X1QDR5-F1
#
_cell.length_a   1.000
_cell.length_b   1.000
_cell.length_c   1.000
_cell.angle_alpha   90.00
_cell.angle_beta   90.00
_cell.angle_gamma   90.00
#
_symmetry.space_group_name_H-M   'P 1'
#
loop_
_entity.id
_entity.type
_entity.pdbx_description
1 polymer ?
#
loop_
_entity_poly.entity_id
_entity_poly.type
_entity_poly.pdbx_seq_one_letter_code
_entity_poly.pdbx_strand_id
1 'polypeptide(L)'
;MFLKSAFKSLAVFIFCLFKIVSAAIGQTPQDNKPAPDVFIHTGFENASPLNWEADSAGRIIISLVYDHERFSLNRANNHWHFKVEAPVGKEVTLILQNFDNIWNNIHASPISKQSPAVISFDGKTWESRPTEYIEGNRMLIRLKMTAPSAYIASIEPYRISDLDKLLARIKNHKLVTITPIGKTAEGRSLEIIKIGNEKAPKRIFLRGRAHAFEAGGNWTLEGLIDRLLKDDADMKLFLKRYCVYILPMTNKDGVARGKTRFNANGYDLNRKWDKAADSLIAPENYYLEKWLTKMGAAGKKPDLGIDVHNDAGGNLHISRPDGDITTYRANMARLDSLLRKYTWYTEGSTKPGFRNPGTLGEGFMERFGIEALVYELNYEWVEGLKKAPLAADWLSLGGKLPEVFYHYFEK
;
A
#
# COMPACT_ATOMS: atom_id res chain seq x y z
N MET A 1 -9.65 -77.25 -39.74
CA MET A 1 -10.62 -76.32 -40.34
C MET A 1 -11.19 -75.42 -39.25
N PHE A 2 -10.42 -74.50 -38.64
CA PHE A 2 -10.93 -73.50 -37.65
C PHE A 2 -9.93 -72.35 -37.41
N LEU A 3 -9.16 -71.93 -38.42
CA LEU A 3 -8.15 -70.86 -38.24
C LEU A 3 -7.94 -69.95 -39.46
N LYS A 4 -8.96 -69.79 -40.32
CA LYS A 4 -8.90 -68.84 -41.46
C LYS A 4 -10.04 -67.82 -41.52
N SER A 5 -11.01 -67.82 -40.59
CA SER A 5 -12.11 -66.84 -40.58
C SER A 5 -11.96 -65.70 -39.55
N ALA A 6 -11.04 -65.80 -38.58
CA ALA A 6 -10.90 -64.78 -37.53
C ALA A 6 -10.08 -63.54 -37.95
N PHE A 7 -9.26 -63.64 -38.99
CA PHE A 7 -8.35 -62.54 -39.40
C PHE A 7 -8.96 -61.53 -40.37
N LYS A 8 -10.12 -61.80 -40.98
CA LYS A 8 -10.80 -60.84 -41.86
C LYS A 8 -11.78 -59.92 -41.12
N SER A 9 -12.32 -60.31 -39.97
CA SER A 9 -13.22 -59.44 -39.17
C SER A 9 -12.47 -58.46 -38.27
N LEU A 10 -11.25 -58.77 -37.83
CA LEU A 10 -10.48 -57.87 -36.96
C LEU A 10 -9.88 -56.68 -37.73
N ALA A 11 -9.48 -56.88 -38.99
CA ALA A 11 -8.94 -55.81 -39.84
C ALA A 11 -10.01 -54.78 -40.24
N VAL A 12 -11.27 -55.19 -40.43
CA VAL A 12 -12.38 -54.29 -40.77
C VAL A 12 -12.84 -53.48 -39.55
N PHE A 13 -12.80 -54.07 -38.34
CA PHE A 13 -13.16 -53.35 -37.12
C PHE A 13 -12.14 -52.28 -36.72
N ILE A 14 -10.84 -52.54 -36.93
CA ILE A 14 -9.77 -51.58 -36.64
C ILE A 14 -9.78 -50.41 -37.65
N PHE A 15 -10.11 -50.66 -38.92
CA PHE A 15 -10.24 -49.59 -39.93
C PHE A 15 -11.46 -48.70 -39.72
N CYS A 16 -12.57 -49.24 -39.21
CA CYS A 16 -13.75 -48.45 -38.84
C CYS A 16 -13.52 -47.62 -37.57
N LEU A 17 -12.79 -48.12 -36.57
CA LEU A 17 -12.41 -47.30 -35.41
C LEU A 17 -11.48 -46.14 -35.76
N PHE A 18 -10.52 -46.33 -36.69
CA PHE A 18 -9.65 -45.23 -37.12
C PHE A 18 -10.41 -44.13 -37.89
N LYS A 19 -11.43 -44.47 -38.69
CA LYS A 19 -12.27 -43.46 -39.35
C LYS A 19 -13.22 -42.74 -38.40
N ILE A 20 -13.72 -43.41 -37.36
CA ILE A 20 -14.59 -42.79 -36.36
C ILE A 20 -13.78 -41.88 -35.42
N VAL A 21 -12.54 -42.23 -35.09
CA VAL A 21 -11.67 -41.35 -34.27
C VAL A 21 -11.16 -40.15 -35.08
N SER A 22 -10.88 -40.28 -36.39
CA SER A 22 -10.54 -39.11 -37.23
C SER A 22 -11.72 -38.19 -37.54
N ALA A 23 -12.97 -38.68 -37.45
CA ALA A 23 -14.16 -37.84 -37.60
C ALA A 23 -14.59 -37.13 -36.29
N ALA A 24 -14.05 -37.56 -35.14
CA ALA A 24 -14.33 -36.98 -33.83
C ALA A 24 -13.23 -36.03 -33.32
N ILE A 25 -12.11 -35.89 -34.05
CA ILE A 25 -11.26 -34.71 -33.92
C ILE A 25 -11.96 -33.60 -34.69
N GLY A 26 -13.04 -33.07 -34.11
CA GLY A 26 -13.54 -31.76 -34.51
C GLY A 26 -12.33 -30.84 -34.53
N GLN A 27 -12.11 -30.15 -35.65
CA GLN A 27 -11.10 -29.09 -35.72
C GLN A 27 -11.29 -28.25 -34.47
N THR A 28 -10.29 -28.28 -33.58
CA THR A 28 -10.20 -27.29 -32.51
C THR A 28 -10.42 -25.95 -33.21
N PRO A 29 -11.39 -25.12 -32.78
CA PRO A 29 -11.65 -23.87 -33.45
C PRO A 29 -10.31 -23.17 -33.63
N GLN A 30 -9.87 -23.05 -34.88
CA GLN A 30 -8.67 -22.30 -35.17
C GLN A 30 -9.05 -20.87 -34.79
N ASP A 31 -8.53 -20.41 -33.65
CA ASP A 31 -8.79 -19.08 -33.13
C ASP A 31 -8.14 -18.09 -34.12
N ASN A 32 -8.85 -17.82 -35.23
CA ASN A 32 -8.48 -16.87 -36.27
C ASN A 32 -8.66 -15.42 -35.79
N LYS A 33 -8.69 -15.21 -34.46
CA LYS A 33 -8.66 -13.89 -33.88
C LYS A 33 -7.26 -13.33 -34.09
N PRO A 34 -7.10 -12.16 -34.72
CA PRO A 34 -5.80 -11.51 -34.76
C PRO A 34 -5.28 -11.34 -33.34
N ALA A 35 -3.99 -11.63 -33.13
CA ALA A 35 -3.37 -11.45 -31.81
C ALA A 35 -3.64 -10.03 -31.31
N PRO A 36 -4.01 -9.85 -30.02
CA PRO A 36 -4.23 -8.52 -29.50
C PRO A 36 -2.93 -7.72 -29.60
N ASP A 37 -3.05 -6.49 -30.11
CA ASP A 37 -1.96 -5.51 -30.17
C ASP A 37 -1.84 -4.71 -28.86
N VAL A 38 -2.41 -5.26 -27.78
CA VAL A 38 -2.27 -4.78 -26.40
C VAL A 38 -1.80 -5.95 -25.54
N PHE A 39 -0.77 -5.73 -24.73
CA PHE A 39 -0.29 -6.68 -23.75
C PHE A 39 -0.26 -6.04 -22.35
N ILE A 40 -0.68 -6.79 -21.33
CA ILE A 40 -0.58 -6.37 -19.94
C ILE A 40 0.58 -7.11 -19.28
N HIS A 41 1.58 -6.34 -18.86
CA HIS A 41 2.80 -6.84 -18.24
C HIS A 41 2.81 -6.56 -16.73
N THR A 42 3.12 -7.59 -15.94
CA THR A 42 3.21 -7.56 -14.46
C THR A 42 4.53 -8.12 -13.92
N GLY A 43 5.55 -8.31 -14.76
CA GLY A 43 6.83 -8.92 -14.42
C GLY A 43 7.84 -7.92 -13.83
N PHE A 44 7.40 -7.01 -12.97
CA PHE A 44 8.27 -6.00 -12.37
C PHE A 44 7.93 -5.75 -10.90
N GLU A 45 8.85 -5.10 -10.17
CA GLU A 45 8.68 -4.82 -8.74
C GLU A 45 7.38 -4.05 -8.47
N ASN A 46 6.63 -4.50 -7.45
CA ASN A 46 5.36 -3.89 -7.05
C ASN A 46 4.25 -3.98 -8.10
N ALA A 47 4.39 -4.74 -9.19
CA ALA A 47 3.26 -5.04 -10.05
C ALA A 47 2.24 -5.95 -9.34
N SER A 48 0.94 -5.69 -9.55
CA SER A 48 -0.12 -6.51 -8.95
C SER A 48 -0.35 -7.82 -9.72
N PRO A 49 -0.61 -8.93 -9.00
CA PRO A 49 -1.13 -10.13 -9.64
C PRO A 49 -2.54 -9.87 -10.18
N LEU A 50 -2.74 -10.21 -11.45
CA LEU A 50 -4.01 -10.04 -12.17
C LEU A 50 -4.11 -11.06 -13.32
N ASN A 51 -5.34 -11.29 -13.77
CA ASN A 51 -5.63 -11.94 -15.04
C ASN A 51 -6.19 -10.91 -16.02
N TRP A 52 -6.00 -11.11 -17.33
CA TRP A 52 -6.60 -10.24 -18.32
C TRP A 52 -7.00 -10.99 -19.59
N GLU A 53 -8.00 -10.45 -20.28
CA GLU A 53 -8.48 -10.92 -21.58
C GLU A 53 -8.99 -9.74 -22.42
N ALA A 54 -9.03 -9.90 -23.74
CA ALA A 54 -9.69 -8.95 -24.63
C ALA A 54 -11.12 -9.41 -24.92
N ASP A 55 -12.09 -8.52 -24.75
CA ASP A 55 -13.48 -8.82 -25.12
C ASP A 55 -13.73 -8.68 -26.63
N SER A 56 -14.95 -8.98 -27.07
CA SER A 56 -15.33 -8.91 -28.50
C SER A 56 -15.28 -7.50 -29.10
N ALA A 57 -15.25 -6.45 -28.26
CA ALA A 57 -15.10 -5.07 -28.68
C ALA A 57 -13.65 -4.59 -28.63
N GLY A 58 -12.69 -5.48 -28.31
CA GLY A 58 -11.27 -5.15 -28.19
C GLY A 58 -10.92 -4.39 -26.91
N ARG A 59 -11.82 -4.32 -25.92
CA ARG A 59 -11.53 -3.75 -24.60
C ARG A 59 -10.79 -4.78 -23.76
N ILE A 60 -9.85 -4.32 -22.95
CA ILE A 60 -9.06 -5.19 -22.09
C ILE A 60 -9.73 -5.30 -20.72
N ILE A 61 -10.21 -6.49 -20.38
CA ILE A 61 -10.82 -6.79 -19.09
C ILE A 61 -9.72 -7.26 -18.15
N ILE A 62 -9.54 -6.58 -17.03
CA ILE A 62 -8.51 -6.84 -16.02
C ILE A 62 -9.19 -7.31 -14.74
N SER A 63 -8.94 -8.56 -14.36
CA SER A 63 -9.45 -9.17 -13.13
C SER A 63 -8.37 -9.20 -12.07
N LEU A 64 -8.53 -8.37 -11.03
CA LEU A 64 -7.58 -8.31 -9.91
C LEU A 64 -7.67 -9.57 -9.03
N VAL A 65 -6.53 -10.01 -8.49
CA VAL A 65 -6.46 -11.15 -7.56
C VAL A 65 -6.51 -10.64 -6.13
N TYR A 66 -7.55 -11.05 -5.38
CA TYR A 66 -7.73 -10.64 -3.99
C TYR A 66 -6.59 -11.09 -3.08
N ASP A 67 -6.16 -10.18 -2.21
CA ASP A 67 -5.47 -10.54 -0.98
C ASP A 67 -6.46 -11.13 0.01
N HIS A 68 -6.08 -12.19 0.73
CA HIS A 68 -6.89 -12.80 1.78
C HIS A 68 -6.21 -12.72 3.14
N GLU A 69 -7.01 -12.42 4.17
CA GLU A 69 -6.55 -12.53 5.54
C GLU A 69 -6.56 -14.01 5.96
N ARG A 70 -5.57 -14.38 6.76
CA ARG A 70 -5.49 -15.70 7.36
C ARG A 70 -6.61 -15.85 8.40
N PHE A 71 -7.35 -16.97 8.31
CA PHE A 71 -8.40 -17.35 9.26
C PHE A 71 -9.57 -16.36 9.37
N SER A 72 -9.84 -15.57 8.34
CA SER A 72 -11.05 -14.77 8.24
C SER A 72 -11.55 -14.74 6.78
N LEU A 73 -12.75 -14.21 6.57
CA LEU A 73 -13.28 -13.98 5.22
C LEU A 73 -12.78 -12.66 4.61
N ASN A 74 -11.96 -11.90 5.34
CA ASN A 74 -11.49 -10.60 4.88
C ASN A 74 -10.67 -10.75 3.61
N ARG A 75 -10.99 -9.90 2.63
CA ARG A 75 -10.27 -9.85 1.36
C ARG A 75 -10.23 -8.43 0.79
N ALA A 76 -9.17 -8.10 0.05
CA ALA A 76 -8.93 -6.74 -0.39
C ALA A 76 -8.25 -6.62 -1.76
N ASN A 77 -8.69 -5.62 -2.54
CA ASN A 77 -8.09 -5.17 -3.81
C ASN A 77 -8.06 -3.64 -3.90
N ASN A 78 -7.11 -2.99 -3.23
CA ASN A 78 -6.87 -1.54 -3.37
C ASN A 78 -5.57 -1.26 -4.14
N HIS A 79 -4.65 -2.22 -4.19
CA HIS A 79 -3.43 -2.12 -4.96
C HIS A 79 -3.60 -2.70 -6.37
N TRP A 80 -3.44 -1.85 -7.37
CA TRP A 80 -3.24 -2.27 -8.75
C TRP A 80 -2.13 -1.44 -9.35
N HIS A 81 -1.17 -2.11 -9.97
CA HIS A 81 -0.06 -1.51 -10.69
C HIS A 81 0.37 -2.49 -11.79
N PHE A 82 0.27 -2.07 -13.04
CA PHE A 82 0.63 -2.90 -14.20
C PHE A 82 1.09 -2.01 -15.34
N LYS A 83 1.68 -2.61 -16.36
CA LYS A 83 2.13 -1.91 -17.56
C LYS A 83 1.33 -2.37 -18.77
N VAL A 84 0.77 -1.42 -19.50
CA VAL A 84 0.14 -1.62 -20.80
C VAL A 84 1.19 -1.42 -21.88
N GLU A 85 1.33 -2.37 -22.79
CA GLU A 85 2.20 -2.28 -23.96
C GLU A 85 1.33 -2.30 -25.22
N ALA A 86 1.49 -1.30 -26.08
CA ALA A 86 0.67 -1.10 -27.27
C ALA A 86 1.33 -0.10 -28.24
N PRO A 87 1.01 -0.13 -29.55
CA PRO A 87 1.51 0.86 -30.50
C PRO A 87 1.21 2.31 -30.10
N VAL A 88 2.16 3.21 -30.35
CA VAL A 88 1.97 4.65 -30.16
C VAL A 88 0.80 5.12 -31.02
N GLY A 89 -0.05 5.97 -30.45
CA GLY A 89 -1.26 6.50 -31.07
C GLY A 89 -2.51 5.62 -30.89
N LYS A 90 -2.35 4.37 -30.42
CA LYS A 90 -3.50 3.48 -30.16
C LYS A 90 -4.35 3.99 -28.99
N GLU A 91 -5.65 3.93 -29.16
CA GLU A 91 -6.62 4.10 -28.07
C GLU A 91 -6.86 2.74 -27.40
N VAL A 92 -6.62 2.67 -26.10
CA VAL A 92 -6.80 1.47 -25.28
C VAL A 92 -7.91 1.74 -24.26
N THR A 93 -8.88 0.82 -24.18
CA THR A 93 -9.92 0.84 -23.14
C THR A 93 -9.67 -0.31 -22.17
N LEU A 94 -9.47 0.01 -20.91
CA LEU A 94 -9.28 -0.96 -19.83
C LEU A 94 -10.54 -0.99 -18.96
N ILE A 95 -10.96 -2.18 -18.54
CA ILE A 95 -12.03 -2.38 -17.57
C ILE A 95 -11.47 -3.21 -16.43
N LEU A 96 -11.28 -2.60 -15.26
CA LEU A 96 -10.84 -3.28 -14.04
C LEU A 96 -12.06 -3.79 -13.27
N GLN A 97 -11.95 -4.99 -12.73
CA GLN A 97 -12.97 -5.64 -11.91
C GLN A 97 -12.36 -6.36 -10.70
N ASN A 98 -13.23 -6.97 -9.89
CA ASN A 98 -12.93 -7.58 -8.59
C ASN A 98 -12.62 -6.55 -7.49
N PHE A 99 -13.56 -5.64 -7.27
CA PHE A 99 -13.52 -4.61 -6.23
C PHE A 99 -14.48 -4.90 -5.06
N ASP A 100 -14.93 -6.15 -4.89
CA ASP A 100 -15.83 -6.57 -3.83
C ASP A 100 -15.04 -7.06 -2.60
N ASN A 101 -14.48 -6.11 -1.87
CA ASN A 101 -13.75 -6.34 -0.63
C ASN A 101 -14.70 -6.82 0.47
N ILE A 102 -14.14 -7.53 1.45
CA ILE A 102 -14.86 -7.98 2.65
C ILE A 102 -14.05 -7.55 3.88
N TRP A 103 -14.72 -6.87 4.81
CA TRP A 103 -14.18 -6.45 6.11
C TRP A 103 -15.14 -6.85 7.22
N ASN A 104 -14.74 -7.78 8.09
CA ASN A 104 -15.55 -8.25 9.21
C ASN A 104 -16.98 -8.64 8.79
N ASN A 105 -17.08 -9.42 7.70
CA ASN A 105 -18.35 -9.83 7.06
C ASN A 105 -19.16 -8.68 6.41
N ILE A 106 -18.57 -7.49 6.26
CA ILE A 106 -19.19 -6.36 5.58
C ILE A 106 -18.56 -6.20 4.19
N HIS A 107 -19.40 -6.14 3.16
CA HIS A 107 -18.96 -5.81 1.82
C HIS A 107 -18.52 -4.34 1.74
N ALA A 108 -17.40 -4.11 1.07
CA ALA A 108 -16.89 -2.77 0.80
C ALA A 108 -16.36 -2.67 -0.62
N SER A 109 -16.37 -1.46 -1.18
CA SER A 109 -15.68 -1.17 -2.43
C SER A 109 -14.50 -0.21 -2.17
N PRO A 110 -13.31 -0.48 -2.73
CA PRO A 110 -12.17 0.40 -2.69
C PRO A 110 -12.21 1.50 -3.78
N ILE A 111 -13.23 1.48 -4.64
CA ILE A 111 -13.43 2.46 -5.71
C ILE A 111 -14.75 3.21 -5.54
N SER A 112 -14.78 4.42 -6.08
CA SER A 112 -15.87 5.38 -6.05
C SER A 112 -15.94 6.09 -7.41
N LYS A 113 -16.89 7.02 -7.57
CA LYS A 113 -16.96 7.88 -8.76
C LYS A 113 -15.81 8.89 -8.85
N GLN A 114 -15.06 9.09 -7.76
CA GLN A 114 -13.93 10.02 -7.69
C GLN A 114 -12.58 9.31 -7.83
N SER A 115 -12.54 7.98 -7.74
CA SER A 115 -11.28 7.24 -7.79
C SER A 115 -10.50 7.55 -9.07
N PRO A 116 -9.27 8.07 -8.95
CA PRO A 116 -8.43 8.31 -10.11
C PRO A 116 -7.69 7.05 -10.53
N ALA A 117 -7.09 7.11 -11.72
CA ALA A 117 -5.97 6.28 -12.11
C ALA A 117 -4.71 7.12 -12.24
N VAL A 118 -3.61 6.63 -11.68
CA VAL A 118 -2.30 7.25 -11.81
C VAL A 118 -1.58 6.62 -12.98
N ILE A 119 -1.14 7.44 -13.94
CA ILE A 119 -0.58 7.00 -15.22
C ILE A 119 0.82 7.57 -15.39
N SER A 120 1.73 6.77 -15.94
CA SER A 120 3.06 7.23 -16.33
C SER A 120 3.55 6.50 -17.59
N PHE A 121 4.10 7.24 -18.56
CA PHE A 121 4.65 6.66 -19.79
C PHE A 121 6.15 6.33 -19.70
N ASP A 122 6.83 6.83 -18.66
CA ASP A 122 8.27 6.64 -18.44
C ASP A 122 8.61 6.00 -17.08
N GLY A 123 7.61 5.76 -16.24
CA GLY A 123 7.73 5.23 -14.89
C GLY A 123 8.28 6.23 -13.86
N LYS A 124 8.41 7.52 -14.23
CA LYS A 124 9.02 8.58 -13.42
C LYS A 124 8.10 9.78 -13.24
N THR A 125 7.51 10.25 -14.32
CA THR A 125 6.53 11.34 -14.29
C THR A 125 5.14 10.74 -14.29
N TRP A 126 4.41 11.01 -13.21
CA TRP A 126 3.08 10.48 -12.97
C TRP A 126 2.05 11.59 -13.04
N GLU A 127 0.86 11.24 -13.52
CA GLU A 127 -0.29 12.12 -13.51
C GLU A 127 -1.53 11.36 -13.02
N SER A 128 -2.41 12.08 -12.34
CA SER A 128 -3.70 11.54 -11.92
C SER A 128 -4.74 11.86 -12.98
N ARG A 129 -5.48 10.85 -13.44
CA ARG A 129 -6.56 10.98 -14.42
C ARG A 129 -7.89 10.47 -13.85
N PRO A 130 -9.01 11.14 -14.13
CA PRO A 130 -10.32 10.64 -13.72
C PRO A 130 -10.64 9.32 -14.43
N THR A 131 -11.47 8.50 -13.78
CA THR A 131 -11.94 7.22 -14.32
C THR A 131 -13.46 7.18 -14.34
N GLU A 132 -14.04 6.18 -15.00
CA GLU A 132 -15.47 5.96 -15.01
C GLU A 132 -15.84 4.76 -14.13
N TYR A 133 -16.63 5.00 -13.08
CA TYR A 133 -17.29 3.93 -12.33
C TYR A 133 -18.47 3.38 -13.15
N ILE A 134 -18.44 2.10 -13.49
CA ILE A 134 -19.45 1.44 -14.31
C ILE A 134 -20.14 0.30 -13.55
N GLU A 135 -21.24 -0.21 -14.12
CA GLU A 135 -22.04 -1.29 -13.55
C GLU A 135 -21.19 -2.53 -13.19
N GLY A 136 -21.53 -3.15 -12.05
CA GLY A 136 -20.86 -4.33 -11.53
C GLY A 136 -19.64 -4.02 -10.66
N ASN A 137 -19.58 -2.81 -10.09
CA ASN A 137 -18.44 -2.36 -9.25
C ASN A 137 -17.11 -2.46 -10.03
N ARG A 138 -17.09 -1.85 -11.23
CA ARG A 138 -15.96 -1.87 -12.16
C ARG A 138 -15.50 -0.46 -12.49
N MET A 139 -14.24 -0.35 -12.91
CA MET A 139 -13.61 0.90 -13.30
C MET A 139 -13.21 0.84 -14.77
N LEU A 140 -13.61 1.85 -15.54
CA LEU A 140 -13.21 2.03 -16.93
C LEU A 140 -12.17 3.13 -17.05
N ILE A 141 -11.07 2.82 -17.73
CA ILE A 141 -9.96 3.75 -18.03
C ILE A 141 -9.79 3.81 -19.55
N ARG A 142 -9.79 5.02 -20.12
CA ARG A 142 -9.42 5.25 -21.53
C ARG A 142 -8.03 5.86 -21.61
N LEU A 143 -7.19 5.29 -22.46
CA LEU A 143 -5.79 5.64 -22.57
C LEU A 143 -5.37 5.73 -24.03
N LYS A 144 -4.99 6.92 -24.46
CA LYS A 144 -4.21 7.10 -25.69
C LYS A 144 -2.74 6.84 -25.42
N MET A 145 -2.15 5.90 -26.15
CA MET A 145 -0.73 5.58 -26.03
C MET A 145 0.13 6.69 -26.62
N THR A 146 0.91 7.41 -25.81
CA THR A 146 1.88 8.41 -26.27
C THR A 146 3.31 7.86 -26.34
N ALA A 147 3.53 6.68 -25.75
CA ALA A 147 4.76 5.91 -25.79
C ALA A 147 4.43 4.42 -26.01
N PRO A 148 5.41 3.56 -26.31
CA PRO A 148 5.18 2.13 -26.52
C PRO A 148 4.63 1.38 -25.29
N SER A 149 4.71 2.00 -24.11
CA SER A 149 4.14 1.45 -22.88
C SER A 149 3.68 2.54 -21.92
N ALA A 150 2.75 2.20 -21.04
CA ALA A 150 2.28 3.04 -19.94
C ALA A 150 2.08 2.23 -18.67
N TYR A 151 2.57 2.71 -17.54
CA TYR A 151 2.23 2.22 -16.21
C TYR A 151 0.89 2.79 -15.78
N ILE A 152 0.06 1.94 -15.17
CA ILE A 152 -1.27 2.26 -14.67
C ILE A 152 -1.30 1.78 -13.21
N ALA A 153 -1.58 2.69 -12.27
CA ALA A 153 -1.53 2.41 -10.84
C ALA A 153 -2.65 3.10 -10.03
N SER A 154 -3.04 2.52 -8.90
CA SER A 154 -4.07 3.09 -8.00
C SER A 154 -3.59 4.32 -7.23
N ILE A 155 -2.29 4.36 -6.97
CA ILE A 155 -1.56 5.47 -6.35
C ILE A 155 -0.15 5.50 -6.95
N GLU A 156 0.51 6.66 -6.94
CA GLU A 156 1.89 6.77 -7.38
C GLU A 156 2.79 5.79 -6.60
N PRO A 157 3.39 4.77 -7.25
CA PRO A 157 4.10 3.71 -6.56
C PRO A 157 5.32 4.21 -5.78
N TYR A 158 5.51 3.66 -4.58
CA TYR A 158 6.77 3.75 -3.84
C TYR A 158 7.27 2.33 -3.59
N ARG A 159 8.40 1.98 -4.22
CA ARG A 159 8.90 0.61 -4.26
C ARG A 159 9.96 0.36 -3.18
N ILE A 160 10.38 -0.89 -2.99
CA ILE A 160 11.53 -1.19 -2.12
C ILE A 160 12.78 -0.57 -2.75
N SER A 161 12.93 -0.63 -4.08
CA SER A 161 14.06 0.03 -4.75
C SER A 161 14.10 1.56 -4.55
N ASP A 162 12.94 2.20 -4.32
CA ASP A 162 12.89 3.62 -3.98
C ASP A 162 13.32 3.85 -2.52
N LEU A 163 12.88 2.98 -1.58
CA LEU A 163 13.38 2.98 -0.20
C LEU A 163 14.90 2.76 -0.14
N ASP A 164 15.43 1.81 -0.92
CA ASP A 164 16.85 1.50 -0.95
C ASP A 164 17.68 2.70 -1.44
N LYS A 165 17.19 3.46 -2.41
CA LYS A 165 17.80 4.73 -2.84
C LYS A 165 17.80 5.75 -1.70
N LEU A 166 16.68 5.91 -0.99
CA LEU A 166 16.59 6.80 0.17
C LEU A 166 17.61 6.40 1.25
N LEU A 167 17.63 5.13 1.65
CA LEU A 167 18.56 4.62 2.66
C LEU A 167 20.01 4.83 2.23
N ALA A 168 20.35 4.53 0.98
CA ALA A 168 21.69 4.75 0.42
C ALA A 168 22.09 6.24 0.42
N ARG A 169 21.14 7.13 0.15
CA ARG A 169 21.33 8.59 0.13
C ARG A 169 21.63 9.15 1.53
N ILE A 170 21.00 8.63 2.58
CA ILE A 170 21.09 9.20 3.93
C ILE A 170 22.05 8.46 4.87
N LYS A 171 22.50 7.24 4.54
CA LYS A 171 23.25 6.37 5.47
C LYS A 171 24.52 6.99 6.08
N ASN A 172 25.19 7.88 5.35
CA ASN A 172 26.44 8.51 5.78
C ASN A 172 26.23 9.89 6.43
N HIS A 173 24.97 10.33 6.57
CA HIS A 173 24.68 11.63 7.15
C HIS A 173 24.91 11.59 8.67
N LYS A 174 25.66 12.56 9.22
CA LYS A 174 26.07 12.59 10.64
C LYS A 174 24.93 12.57 11.67
N LEU A 175 23.73 12.98 11.26
CA LEU A 175 22.53 13.00 12.11
C LEU A 175 21.72 11.71 12.04
N VAL A 176 22.07 10.78 11.15
CA VAL A 176 21.29 9.59 10.83
C VAL A 176 21.93 8.36 11.45
N THR A 177 21.10 7.47 11.97
CA THR A 177 21.48 6.09 12.30
C THR A 177 20.41 5.16 11.77
N ILE A 178 20.78 4.23 10.88
CA ILE A 178 19.88 3.21 10.36
C ILE A 178 20.17 1.91 11.13
N THR A 179 19.20 1.45 11.90
CA THR A 179 19.35 0.26 12.76
C THR A 179 18.43 -0.86 12.27
N PRO A 180 18.98 -1.99 11.80
CA PRO A 180 18.18 -3.17 11.54
C PRO A 180 17.52 -3.67 12.83
N ILE A 181 16.22 -3.89 12.81
CA ILE A 181 15.45 -4.38 13.96
C ILE A 181 15.00 -5.83 13.79
N GLY A 182 15.06 -6.36 12.57
CA GLY A 182 14.67 -7.73 12.28
C GLY A 182 14.39 -7.94 10.79
N LYS A 183 13.50 -8.90 10.48
CA LYS A 183 13.13 -9.26 9.12
C LYS A 183 11.63 -9.48 8.98
N THR A 184 11.11 -9.28 7.77
CA THR A 184 9.75 -9.68 7.38
C THR A 184 9.61 -11.19 7.27
N ALA A 185 8.39 -11.67 7.03
CA ALA A 185 8.08 -13.09 6.84
C ALA A 185 8.90 -13.76 5.71
N GLU A 186 9.20 -13.04 4.63
CA GLU A 186 10.04 -13.51 3.51
C GLU A 186 11.51 -13.09 3.66
N GLY A 187 11.92 -12.62 4.84
CA GLY A 187 13.32 -12.39 5.16
C GLY A 187 13.89 -11.05 4.71
N ARG A 188 13.08 -10.08 4.28
CA ARG A 188 13.54 -8.72 3.94
C ARG A 188 13.85 -7.95 5.22
N SER A 189 14.93 -7.17 5.22
CA SER A 189 15.35 -6.39 6.40
C SER A 189 14.27 -5.39 6.83
N LEU A 190 14.10 -5.20 8.13
CA LEU A 190 13.36 -4.10 8.73
C LEU A 190 14.32 -3.19 9.46
N GLU A 191 14.17 -1.88 9.30
CA GLU A 191 15.08 -0.90 9.89
C GLU A 191 14.34 0.29 10.51
N ILE A 192 14.91 0.82 11.59
CA ILE A 192 14.54 2.11 12.16
C ILE A 192 15.57 3.14 11.72
N ILE A 193 15.10 4.20 11.08
CA ILE A 193 15.88 5.41 10.80
C ILE A 193 15.72 6.34 11.99
N LYS A 194 16.81 6.58 12.73
CA LYS A 194 16.87 7.62 13.77
C LYS A 194 17.50 8.87 13.19
N ILE A 195 16.84 10.02 13.35
CA ILE A 195 17.39 11.34 13.01
C ILE A 195 17.47 12.20 14.27
N GLY A 196 18.67 12.72 14.55
CA GLY A 196 18.95 13.58 15.69
C GLY A 196 19.57 12.88 16.90
N ASN A 197 19.55 13.57 18.03
CA ASN A 197 20.19 13.12 19.27
C ASN A 197 19.22 12.29 20.13
N GLU A 198 19.59 11.07 20.47
CA GLU A 198 18.76 10.21 21.32
C GLU A 198 18.55 10.75 22.75
N LYS A 199 19.36 11.72 23.18
CA LYS A 199 19.23 12.45 24.44
C LYS A 199 18.27 13.64 24.35
N ALA A 200 17.70 13.91 23.17
CA ALA A 200 16.72 14.98 23.02
C ALA A 200 15.53 14.78 24.00
N PRO A 201 14.97 15.87 24.55
CA PRO A 201 13.85 15.81 25.50
C PRO A 201 12.63 15.08 24.96
N LYS A 202 12.35 15.21 23.66
CA LYS A 202 11.14 14.67 23.02
C LYS A 202 11.47 13.69 21.90
N ARG A 203 10.66 12.64 21.79
CA ARG A 203 10.84 11.55 20.82
C ARG A 203 9.57 11.33 20.02
N ILE A 204 9.70 11.25 18.70
CA ILE A 204 8.58 11.06 17.78
C ILE A 204 8.83 9.78 17.02
N PHE A 205 7.83 8.90 16.96
CA PHE A 205 7.87 7.68 16.16
C PHE A 205 6.87 7.80 15.01
N LEU A 206 7.32 7.48 13.80
CA LEU A 206 6.45 7.35 12.64
C LEU A 206 6.65 5.97 12.00
N ARG A 207 5.54 5.37 11.60
CA ARG A 207 5.52 4.12 10.83
C ARG A 207 4.83 4.38 9.50
N GLY A 208 5.39 3.79 8.46
CA GLY A 208 4.77 3.74 7.15
C GLY A 208 4.56 2.30 6.72
N ARG A 209 3.52 2.12 5.90
CA ARG A 209 3.32 0.94 5.10
C ARG A 209 3.11 -0.35 5.87
N ALA A 210 2.25 -0.28 6.88
CA ALA A 210 1.62 -1.46 7.45
C ALA A 210 0.81 -2.23 6.41
N HIS A 211 0.08 -1.52 5.55
CA HIS A 211 -0.59 -2.09 4.38
C HIS A 211 0.17 -1.76 3.11
N ALA A 212 0.34 -2.76 2.25
CA ALA A 212 1.21 -2.69 1.09
C ALA A 212 0.71 -1.79 -0.05
N PHE A 213 -0.53 -1.28 -0.05
CA PHE A 213 -1.03 -0.36 -1.08
C PHE A 213 -0.82 1.13 -0.79
N GLU A 214 -0.61 1.50 0.48
CA GLU A 214 -0.65 2.89 0.98
C GLU A 214 0.65 3.69 0.73
N ALA A 215 0.96 4.00 -0.53
CA ALA A 215 2.24 4.63 -0.92
C ALA A 215 2.40 6.08 -0.49
N GLY A 216 1.32 6.79 -0.18
CA GLY A 216 1.39 8.14 0.36
C GLY A 216 2.18 8.20 1.66
N GLY A 217 2.10 7.14 2.48
CA GLY A 217 2.88 7.04 3.72
C GLY A 217 4.39 7.07 3.48
N ASN A 218 4.90 6.32 2.49
CA ASN A 218 6.33 6.32 2.17
C ASN A 218 6.81 7.68 1.67
N TRP A 219 6.08 8.29 0.73
CA TRP A 219 6.41 9.62 0.21
C TRP A 219 6.38 10.70 1.31
N THR A 220 5.41 10.64 2.22
CA THR A 220 5.33 11.55 3.37
C THR A 220 6.52 11.39 4.31
N LEU A 221 6.92 10.15 4.61
CA LEU A 221 8.09 9.91 5.46
C LEU A 221 9.40 10.34 4.80
N GLU A 222 9.53 10.16 3.48
CA GLU A 222 10.69 10.67 2.75
C GLU A 222 10.77 12.20 2.80
N GLY A 223 9.64 12.90 2.60
CA GLY A 223 9.59 14.36 2.69
C GLY A 223 9.95 14.89 4.08
N LEU A 224 9.51 14.19 5.13
CA LEU A 224 9.91 14.47 6.50
C LEU A 224 11.42 14.28 6.70
N ILE A 225 11.98 13.16 6.24
CA ILE A 225 13.42 12.88 6.32
C ILE A 225 14.21 13.99 5.62
N ASP A 226 13.81 14.34 4.39
CA ASP A 226 14.47 15.37 3.59
C ASP A 226 14.47 16.72 4.28
N ARG A 227 13.35 17.11 4.90
CA ARG A 227 13.27 18.35 5.69
C ARG A 227 14.19 18.31 6.90
N LEU A 228 14.16 17.23 7.69
CA LEU A 228 14.97 17.09 8.91
C LEU A 228 16.47 17.10 8.64
N LEU A 229 16.90 16.70 7.44
CA LEU A 229 18.31 16.68 7.03
C LEU A 229 18.78 17.97 6.35
N LYS A 230 17.92 18.99 6.20
CA LYS A 230 18.35 20.31 5.73
C LYS A 230 19.23 21.00 6.77
N ASP A 231 20.34 21.57 6.32
CA ASP A 231 21.32 22.26 7.18
C ASP A 231 20.94 23.73 7.43
N ASP A 232 19.74 23.99 7.92
CA ASP A 232 19.25 25.33 8.25
C ASP A 232 19.04 25.54 9.76
N ALA A 233 18.80 26.81 10.14
CA ALA A 233 18.66 27.21 11.53
C ALA A 233 17.47 26.54 12.22
N ASP A 234 16.33 26.41 11.52
CA ASP A 234 15.10 25.84 12.06
C ASP A 234 15.30 24.37 12.41
N MET A 235 15.91 23.58 11.52
CA MET A 235 16.16 22.16 11.79
C MET A 235 17.24 21.94 12.84
N LYS A 236 18.23 22.82 12.92
CA LYS A 236 19.20 22.80 14.03
C LYS A 236 18.53 23.06 15.37
N LEU A 237 17.59 23.99 15.45
CA LEU A 237 16.81 24.25 16.66
C LEU A 237 15.86 23.10 16.98
N PHE A 238 15.17 22.56 15.98
CA PHE A 238 14.29 21.41 16.11
C PHE A 238 15.05 20.20 16.67
N LEU A 239 16.18 19.81 16.09
CA LEU A 239 16.93 18.61 16.48
C LEU A 239 17.69 18.74 17.80
N LYS A 240 17.76 19.93 18.41
CA LYS A 240 18.16 20.07 19.83
C LYS A 240 17.09 19.52 20.78
N ARG A 241 15.83 19.51 20.36
CA ARG A 241 14.67 19.23 21.20
C ARG A 241 13.99 17.91 20.88
N TYR A 242 14.07 17.48 19.62
CA TYR A 242 13.38 16.29 19.14
C TYR A 242 14.35 15.26 18.54
N CYS A 243 14.07 13.99 18.80
CA CYS A 243 14.66 12.85 18.10
C CYS A 243 13.55 12.11 17.36
N VAL A 244 13.72 11.87 16.07
CA VAL A 244 12.69 11.25 15.22
C VAL A 244 13.12 9.83 14.87
N TYR A 245 12.24 8.86 15.08
CA TYR A 245 12.40 7.45 14.75
C TYR A 245 11.38 7.08 13.68
N ILE A 246 11.83 6.48 12.59
CA ILE A 246 10.98 6.16 11.44
C ILE A 246 11.16 4.69 11.08
N LEU A 247 10.07 3.93 11.06
CA LEU A 247 9.97 2.64 10.37
C LEU A 247 9.40 2.91 8.97
N PRO A 248 10.23 3.07 7.93
CA PRO A 248 9.77 3.64 6.66
C PRO A 248 8.83 2.71 5.90
N MET A 249 9.02 1.40 6.01
CA MET A 249 8.20 0.41 5.32
C MET A 249 8.12 -0.86 6.13
N THR A 250 6.92 -1.16 6.66
CA THR A 250 6.72 -2.36 7.48
C THR A 250 6.45 -3.59 6.62
N ASN A 251 5.53 -3.50 5.65
CA ASN A 251 5.10 -4.63 4.82
C ASN A 251 5.88 -4.70 3.49
N LYS A 252 7.22 -4.85 3.57
CA LYS A 252 8.06 -4.95 2.36
C LYS A 252 7.65 -6.12 1.47
N ASP A 253 7.24 -7.24 2.06
CA ASP A 253 6.84 -8.43 1.29
C ASP A 253 5.60 -8.18 0.44
N GLY A 254 4.59 -7.53 1.03
CA GLY A 254 3.39 -7.13 0.29
C GLY A 254 3.72 -6.13 -0.81
N VAL A 255 4.59 -5.14 -0.54
CA VAL A 255 5.01 -4.15 -1.55
C VAL A 255 5.70 -4.84 -2.73
N ALA A 256 6.65 -5.74 -2.46
CA ALA A 256 7.36 -6.48 -3.51
C ALA A 256 6.41 -7.29 -4.42
N ARG A 257 5.35 -7.84 -3.81
CA ARG A 257 4.37 -8.71 -4.47
C ARG A 257 3.16 -7.95 -5.04
N GLY A 258 3.15 -6.61 -4.99
CA GLY A 258 2.03 -5.80 -5.46
C GLY A 258 0.72 -6.09 -4.73
N LYS A 259 0.81 -6.37 -3.43
CA LYS A 259 -0.33 -6.68 -2.56
C LYS A 259 -0.99 -5.42 -2.00
N THR A 260 -2.18 -5.62 -1.48
CA THR A 260 -3.02 -4.58 -0.88
C THR A 260 -2.76 -4.38 0.61
N ARG A 261 -3.02 -5.40 1.45
CA ARG A 261 -3.19 -5.16 2.90
C ARG A 261 -2.37 -6.04 3.81
N PHE A 262 -2.48 -7.34 3.65
CA PHE A 262 -1.92 -8.30 4.59
C PHE A 262 -0.43 -8.53 4.31
N ASN A 263 0.34 -8.95 5.32
CA ASN A 263 1.71 -9.40 5.09
C ASN A 263 1.75 -10.72 4.29
N ALA A 264 2.94 -11.25 4.02
CA ALA A 264 3.09 -12.51 3.27
C ALA A 264 2.34 -13.70 3.89
N ASN A 265 2.13 -13.66 5.22
CA ASN A 265 1.43 -14.69 5.98
C ASN A 265 -0.08 -14.45 6.09
N GLY A 266 -0.64 -13.42 5.46
CA GLY A 266 -2.07 -13.09 5.55
C GLY A 266 -2.46 -12.41 6.86
N TYR A 267 -1.52 -11.74 7.55
CA TYR A 267 -1.81 -11.01 8.79
C TYR A 267 -1.97 -9.50 8.51
N ASP A 268 -2.99 -8.87 9.11
CA ASP A 268 -3.14 -7.41 9.11
C ASP A 268 -2.19 -6.79 10.15
N LEU A 269 -1.13 -6.12 9.68
CA LEU A 269 -0.08 -5.54 10.54
C LEU A 269 -0.54 -4.31 11.33
N ASN A 270 -1.74 -3.78 11.10
CA ASN A 270 -2.38 -2.75 11.92
C ASN A 270 -3.53 -3.32 12.76
N ARG A 271 -3.45 -4.60 13.14
CA ARG A 271 -4.38 -5.25 14.09
C ARG A 271 -3.63 -5.96 15.19
N LYS A 272 -4.36 -6.22 16.28
CA LYS A 272 -3.93 -6.98 17.46
C LYS A 272 -2.71 -6.37 18.18
N TRP A 273 -2.56 -5.05 18.14
CA TRP A 273 -1.54 -4.34 18.92
C TRP A 273 -1.82 -4.34 20.42
N ASP A 274 -3.00 -4.75 20.87
CA ASP A 274 -3.42 -4.99 22.26
C ASP A 274 -2.82 -6.26 22.88
N LYS A 275 -2.17 -7.12 22.08
CA LYS A 275 -1.52 -8.36 22.53
C LYS A 275 -0.11 -8.51 21.95
N ALA A 276 0.71 -9.34 22.58
CA ALA A 276 2.05 -9.63 22.06
C ALA A 276 2.00 -10.22 20.63
N ALA A 277 2.86 -9.69 19.76
CA ALA A 277 2.95 -10.15 18.38
C ALA A 277 3.57 -11.55 18.28
N ASP A 278 2.99 -12.38 17.41
CA ASP A 278 3.50 -13.70 17.07
C ASP A 278 4.66 -13.58 16.07
N SER A 279 5.84 -14.08 16.43
CA SER A 279 7.05 -13.96 15.60
C SER A 279 7.01 -14.77 14.30
N LEU A 280 6.14 -15.77 14.19
CA LEU A 280 5.99 -16.57 12.98
C LEU A 280 4.97 -15.95 12.03
N ILE A 281 3.86 -15.43 12.56
CA ILE A 281 2.76 -14.89 11.76
C ILE A 281 2.98 -13.42 11.41
N ALA A 282 3.43 -12.62 12.38
CA ALA A 282 3.63 -11.17 12.25
C ALA A 282 5.05 -10.78 12.73
N PRO A 283 6.11 -11.33 12.13
CA PRO A 283 7.49 -11.00 12.50
C PRO A 283 7.76 -9.49 12.44
N GLU A 284 7.11 -8.77 11.53
CA GLU A 284 7.25 -7.32 11.41
C GLU A 284 6.82 -6.58 12.68
N ASN A 285 5.64 -6.93 13.22
CA ASN A 285 5.16 -6.37 14.48
C ASN A 285 6.00 -6.86 15.66
N TYR A 286 6.40 -8.13 15.68
CA TYR A 286 7.25 -8.70 16.73
C TYR A 286 8.58 -7.96 16.90
N TYR A 287 9.27 -7.67 15.80
CA TYR A 287 10.53 -6.94 15.87
C TYR A 287 10.35 -5.47 16.26
N LEU A 288 9.26 -4.83 15.82
CA LEU A 288 8.91 -3.49 16.28
C LEU A 288 8.57 -3.47 17.78
N GLU A 289 7.81 -4.44 18.29
CA GLU A 289 7.52 -4.58 19.72
C GLU A 289 8.80 -4.72 20.54
N LYS A 290 9.73 -5.58 20.12
CA LYS A 290 11.04 -5.73 20.77
C LYS A 290 11.82 -4.42 20.82
N TRP A 291 11.81 -3.67 19.73
CA TRP A 291 12.45 -2.36 19.67
C TRP A 291 11.79 -1.37 20.64
N LEU A 292 10.45 -1.30 20.68
CA LEU A 292 9.69 -0.46 21.61
C LEU A 292 9.95 -0.82 23.08
N THR A 293 9.96 -2.11 23.42
CA THR A 293 10.27 -2.58 24.78
C THR A 293 11.67 -2.16 25.21
N LYS A 294 12.66 -2.29 24.31
CA LYS A 294 14.04 -1.84 24.58
C LYS A 294 14.10 -0.32 24.79
N MET A 295 13.38 0.45 23.99
CA MET A 295 13.29 1.90 24.13
C MET A 295 12.65 2.30 25.45
N GLY A 296 11.56 1.64 25.86
CA GLY A 296 10.90 1.84 27.15
C GLY A 296 11.83 1.53 28.33
N ALA A 297 12.48 0.37 28.32
CA ALA A 297 13.42 -0.04 29.37
C ALA A 297 14.61 0.93 29.51
N ALA A 298 15.02 1.59 28.43
CA ALA A 298 16.07 2.61 28.43
C ALA A 298 15.58 4.03 28.81
N GLY A 299 14.30 4.21 29.18
CA GLY A 299 13.72 5.53 29.44
C GLY A 299 13.62 6.42 28.19
N LYS A 300 13.64 5.81 26.99
CA LYS A 300 13.68 6.48 25.68
C LYS A 300 12.40 6.23 24.86
N LYS A 301 11.27 5.88 25.48
CA LYS A 301 10.01 5.68 24.75
C LYS A 301 9.62 6.94 23.95
N PRO A 302 8.97 6.79 22.78
CA PRO A 302 8.36 7.91 22.07
C PRO A 302 7.32 8.65 22.93
N ASP A 303 7.24 9.97 22.75
CA ASP A 303 6.19 10.82 23.29
C ASP A 303 4.96 10.85 22.37
N LEU A 304 5.16 10.71 21.05
CA LEU A 304 4.11 10.67 20.03
C LEU A 304 4.41 9.56 19.00
N GLY A 305 3.41 8.75 18.68
CA GLY A 305 3.44 7.73 17.62
C GLY A 305 2.43 8.03 16.51
N ILE A 306 2.85 7.95 15.24
CA ILE A 306 1.96 8.14 14.09
C ILE A 306 2.11 6.95 13.15
N ASP A 307 1.03 6.22 12.89
CA ASP A 307 0.99 5.22 11.82
C ASP A 307 0.35 5.86 10.59
N VAL A 308 1.13 6.02 9.51
CA VAL A 308 0.69 6.71 8.30
C VAL A 308 0.10 5.70 7.32
N HIS A 309 -1.14 5.94 6.93
CA HIS A 309 -1.97 5.07 6.10
C HIS A 309 -2.59 5.85 4.93
N ASN A 310 -3.43 5.19 4.12
CA ASN A 310 -4.18 5.82 3.05
C ASN A 310 -5.61 5.28 3.03
N ASP A 311 -6.58 6.17 2.84
CA ASP A 311 -7.97 5.83 2.55
C ASP A 311 -8.60 6.89 1.62
N ALA A 312 -9.91 6.81 1.37
CA ALA A 312 -10.63 7.81 0.57
C ALA A 312 -11.16 9.00 1.40
N GLY A 313 -10.94 9.03 2.72
CA GLY A 313 -11.46 10.04 3.64
C GLY A 313 -10.40 11.02 4.18
N GLY A 314 -9.16 10.57 4.32
CA GLY A 314 -8.00 11.29 4.82
C GLY A 314 -8.04 11.66 6.30
N ASN A 315 -8.82 10.96 7.12
CA ASN A 315 -9.04 11.38 8.50
C ASN A 315 -7.90 11.00 9.46
N LEU A 316 -7.77 11.79 10.54
CA LEU A 316 -7.05 11.35 11.73
C LEU A 316 -7.91 10.35 12.52
N HIS A 317 -7.43 9.12 12.57
CA HIS A 317 -8.00 8.04 13.35
C HIS A 317 -7.49 8.13 14.80
N ILE A 318 -8.22 8.92 15.59
CA ILE A 318 -7.99 9.13 17.03
C ILE A 318 -8.85 8.14 17.79
N SER A 319 -8.24 7.10 18.36
CA SER A 319 -8.99 6.13 19.17
C SER A 319 -9.26 6.65 20.57
N ARG A 320 -10.30 6.14 21.24
CA ARG A 320 -10.74 6.56 22.57
C ARG A 320 -10.87 5.32 23.48
N PRO A 321 -9.74 4.80 24.01
CA PRO A 321 -9.75 3.68 24.95
C PRO A 321 -10.39 4.08 26.28
N ASP A 322 -10.65 3.08 27.12
CA ASP A 322 -11.18 3.29 28.47
C ASP A 322 -10.16 3.99 29.38
N GLY A 323 -10.64 4.77 30.35
CA GLY A 323 -9.81 5.53 31.30
C GLY A 323 -9.77 7.04 31.04
N ASP A 324 -8.94 7.78 31.79
CA ASP A 324 -8.79 9.22 31.61
C ASP A 324 -7.89 9.53 30.42
N ILE A 325 -8.53 9.96 29.33
CA ILE A 325 -7.88 10.37 28.08
C ILE A 325 -7.94 11.89 27.86
N THR A 326 -8.20 12.69 28.89
CA THR A 326 -8.41 14.15 28.75
C THR A 326 -7.21 14.85 28.12
N THR A 327 -6.00 14.54 28.61
CA THR A 327 -4.75 15.11 28.08
C THR A 327 -4.50 14.64 26.65
N TYR A 328 -4.65 13.34 26.38
CA TYR A 328 -4.50 12.79 25.04
C TYR A 328 -5.44 13.47 24.04
N ARG A 329 -6.72 13.63 24.39
CA ARG A 329 -7.71 14.29 23.53
C ARG A 329 -7.35 15.75 23.24
N ALA A 330 -6.89 16.50 24.24
CA ALA A 330 -6.44 17.87 24.05
C ALA A 330 -5.23 17.94 23.12
N ASN A 331 -4.27 17.03 23.29
CA ASN A 331 -3.09 16.92 22.43
C ASN A 331 -3.48 16.56 20.99
N MET A 332 -4.36 15.58 20.77
CA MET A 332 -4.77 15.19 19.42
C MET A 332 -5.61 16.29 18.73
N ALA A 333 -6.46 17.02 19.46
CA ALA A 333 -7.16 18.18 18.91
C ALA A 333 -6.20 19.30 18.50
N ARG A 334 -5.14 19.51 19.29
CA ARG A 334 -4.05 20.42 18.94
C ARG A 334 -3.33 19.95 17.68
N LEU A 335 -2.98 18.67 17.58
CA LEU A 335 -2.35 18.09 16.40
C LEU A 335 -3.19 18.30 15.13
N ASP A 336 -4.50 18.01 15.18
CA ASP A 336 -5.43 18.26 14.06
C ASP A 336 -5.42 19.73 13.64
N SER A 337 -5.53 20.65 14.60
CA SER A 337 -5.51 22.09 14.34
C SER A 337 -4.19 22.56 13.72
N LEU A 338 -3.06 22.01 14.17
CA LEU A 338 -1.73 22.35 13.64
C LEU A 338 -1.51 21.77 12.24
N LEU A 339 -1.97 20.55 11.96
CA LEU A 339 -1.94 19.98 10.62
C LEU A 339 -2.72 20.87 9.65
N ARG A 340 -3.93 21.31 10.03
CA ARG A 340 -4.75 22.24 9.24
C ARG A 340 -4.10 23.60 9.01
N LYS A 341 -3.31 24.07 9.98
CA LYS A 341 -2.67 25.39 9.92
C LYS A 341 -1.41 25.41 9.07
N TYR A 342 -0.58 24.37 9.16
CA TYR A 342 0.78 24.38 8.60
C TYR A 342 0.96 23.50 7.37
N THR A 343 -0.06 22.73 7.00
CA THR A 343 -0.05 21.84 5.83
C THR A 343 -1.27 22.11 4.96
N TRP A 344 -1.44 21.36 3.89
CA TRP A 344 -2.63 21.41 3.05
C TRP A 344 -3.80 20.57 3.63
N TYR A 345 -3.60 19.78 4.68
CA TYR A 345 -4.60 18.87 5.25
C TYR A 345 -5.84 19.60 5.78
N THR A 346 -7.02 19.05 5.53
CA THR A 346 -8.33 19.66 5.89
C THR A 346 -9.41 18.67 6.33
N GLU A 347 -9.13 17.37 6.29
CA GLU A 347 -10.12 16.29 6.37
C GLU A 347 -10.68 16.09 7.78
N GLY A 348 -9.88 16.35 8.81
CA GLY A 348 -10.29 16.26 10.21
C GLY A 348 -10.19 14.88 10.82
N SER A 349 -10.61 14.78 12.08
CA SER A 349 -10.52 13.55 12.84
C SER A 349 -11.84 12.79 12.95
N THR A 350 -11.72 11.51 13.26
CA THR A 350 -12.85 10.63 13.61
C THR A 350 -13.80 11.22 14.67
N LYS A 351 -15.08 10.83 14.54
CA LYS A 351 -16.19 11.26 15.41
C LYS A 351 -15.94 10.95 16.91
N PRO A 352 -16.58 11.69 17.85
CA PRO A 352 -16.36 11.56 19.30
C PRO A 352 -16.53 10.17 19.92
N GLY A 353 -17.25 9.24 19.29
CA GLY A 353 -17.42 7.86 19.77
C GLY A 353 -16.54 6.82 19.06
N PHE A 354 -15.60 7.24 18.21
CA PHE A 354 -14.74 6.31 17.50
C PHE A 354 -13.73 5.67 18.45
N ARG A 355 -13.72 4.33 18.44
CA ARG A 355 -12.76 3.47 19.12
C ARG A 355 -12.37 2.34 18.17
N ASN A 356 -11.09 1.98 18.15
CA ASN A 356 -10.54 1.02 17.22
C ASN A 356 -9.47 0.16 17.91
N PRO A 357 -9.91 -0.74 18.82
CA PRO A 357 -9.01 -1.52 19.65
C PRO A 357 -8.12 -2.44 18.81
N GLY A 358 -6.89 -2.62 19.27
CA GLY A 358 -5.90 -3.44 18.58
C GLY A 358 -5.27 -2.79 17.34
N THR A 359 -5.62 -1.56 16.96
CA THR A 359 -4.79 -0.78 16.04
C THR A 359 -3.54 -0.26 16.72
N LEU A 360 -2.53 0.15 15.94
CA LEU A 360 -1.33 0.76 16.49
C LEU A 360 -1.69 1.95 17.38
N GLY A 361 -2.60 2.82 16.93
CA GLY A 361 -3.02 4.01 17.67
C GLY A 361 -3.49 3.72 19.10
N GLU A 362 -4.33 2.70 19.31
CA GLU A 362 -4.82 2.32 20.65
C GLU A 362 -3.82 1.43 21.39
N GLY A 363 -3.27 0.40 20.73
CA GLY A 363 -2.38 -0.56 21.38
C GLY A 363 -1.05 0.05 21.87
N PHE A 364 -0.55 1.11 21.20
CA PHE A 364 0.62 1.86 21.68
C PHE A 364 0.35 2.58 23.00
N MET A 365 -0.85 3.16 23.15
CA MET A 365 -1.26 3.78 24.40
C MET A 365 -1.40 2.74 25.51
N GLU A 366 -2.16 1.66 25.25
CA GLU A 366 -2.48 0.65 26.26
C GLU A 366 -1.27 -0.13 26.76
N ARG A 367 -0.35 -0.52 25.87
CA ARG A 367 0.78 -1.40 26.23
C ARG A 367 2.10 -0.68 26.46
N PHE A 368 2.30 0.47 25.85
CA PHE A 368 3.59 1.17 25.87
C PHE A 368 3.50 2.59 26.45
N GLY A 369 2.29 3.08 26.76
CA GLY A 369 2.08 4.43 27.27
C GLY A 369 2.55 5.51 26.30
N ILE A 370 2.43 5.27 25.00
CA ILE A 370 2.79 6.20 23.93
C ILE A 370 1.51 6.77 23.35
N GLU A 371 1.33 8.09 23.41
CA GLU A 371 0.22 8.75 22.71
C GLU A 371 0.35 8.49 21.21
N ALA A 372 -0.67 7.89 20.59
CA ALA A 372 -0.59 7.51 19.20
C ALA A 372 -1.92 7.69 18.46
N LEU A 373 -1.81 7.78 17.15
CA LEU A 373 -2.93 7.83 16.21
C LEU A 373 -2.57 7.15 14.90
N VAL A 374 -3.60 6.84 14.11
CA VAL A 374 -3.46 6.54 12.69
C VAL A 374 -3.74 7.82 11.91
N TYR A 375 -2.88 8.17 10.95
CA TYR A 375 -3.08 9.27 10.02
C TYR A 375 -3.39 8.71 8.64
N GLU A 376 -4.66 8.71 8.26
CA GLU A 376 -5.09 8.34 6.92
C GLU A 376 -4.83 9.49 5.95
N LEU A 377 -4.19 9.21 4.83
CA LEU A 377 -3.93 10.16 3.77
C LEU A 377 -4.93 9.93 2.63
N ASN A 378 -5.72 10.95 2.27
CA ASN A 378 -6.75 10.81 1.22
C ASN A 378 -6.10 10.57 -0.14
N TYR A 379 -6.33 9.42 -0.79
CA TYR A 379 -5.76 9.14 -2.10
C TYR A 379 -6.68 9.49 -3.28
N GLU A 380 -7.98 9.76 -3.04
CA GLU A 380 -8.94 10.07 -4.12
C GLU A 380 -9.00 11.57 -4.39
N TRP A 381 -9.18 12.37 -3.33
CA TRP A 381 -9.33 13.81 -3.46
C TRP A 381 -8.93 14.52 -2.17
N VAL A 382 -7.97 15.41 -2.27
CA VAL A 382 -7.54 16.25 -1.15
C VAL A 382 -8.13 17.64 -1.32
N GLU A 383 -8.99 18.03 -0.39
CA GLU A 383 -9.75 19.27 -0.50
C GLU A 383 -8.85 20.53 -0.40
N GLY A 384 -7.83 20.51 0.47
CA GLY A 384 -6.87 21.60 0.57
C GLY A 384 -5.92 21.73 -0.63
N LEU A 385 -5.84 20.71 -1.49
CA LEU A 385 -5.10 20.73 -2.76
C LEU A 385 -5.98 20.94 -3.98
N LYS A 386 -7.30 20.69 -3.86
CA LYS A 386 -8.27 20.71 -4.96
C LYS A 386 -7.90 19.76 -6.10
N LYS A 387 -7.31 18.62 -5.76
CA LYS A 387 -6.94 17.56 -6.69
C LYS A 387 -6.75 16.22 -5.98
N ALA A 388 -6.73 15.15 -6.77
CA ALA A 388 -6.13 13.89 -6.37
C ALA A 388 -4.60 14.08 -6.17
N PRO A 389 -4.04 13.64 -5.03
CA PRO A 389 -2.64 13.86 -4.72
C PRO A 389 -1.69 12.88 -5.42
N LEU A 390 -0.46 13.35 -5.62
CA LEU A 390 0.69 12.59 -6.14
C LEU A 390 1.85 12.63 -5.15
N ALA A 391 2.95 11.93 -5.45
CA ALA A 391 4.13 11.86 -4.58
C ALA A 391 4.63 13.24 -4.13
N ALA A 392 4.65 14.23 -5.03
CA ALA A 392 5.09 15.59 -4.71
C ALA A 392 4.26 16.25 -3.60
N ASP A 393 2.96 15.96 -3.53
CA ASP A 393 2.06 16.50 -2.52
C ASP A 393 2.31 15.84 -1.15
N TRP A 394 2.57 14.53 -1.16
CA TRP A 394 2.95 13.76 0.03
C TRP A 394 4.33 14.15 0.57
N LEU A 395 5.32 14.33 -0.31
CA LEU A 395 6.63 14.87 0.05
C LEU A 395 6.49 16.26 0.69
N SER A 396 5.64 17.11 0.12
CA SER A 396 5.34 18.45 0.67
C SER A 396 4.71 18.38 2.06
N LEU A 397 3.72 17.49 2.26
CA LEU A 397 3.12 17.24 3.58
C LEU A 397 4.19 16.85 4.60
N GLY A 398 5.00 15.84 4.27
CA GLY A 398 6.09 15.36 5.10
C GLY A 398 7.06 16.49 5.49
N GLY A 399 7.42 17.34 4.54
CA GLY A 399 8.31 18.46 4.75
C GLY A 399 7.76 19.56 5.67
N LYS A 400 6.45 19.57 5.95
CA LYS A 400 5.80 20.49 6.89
C LYS A 400 5.61 19.91 8.29
N LEU A 401 5.74 18.59 8.47
CA LEU A 401 5.54 17.95 9.77
C LEU A 401 6.48 18.44 10.89
N PRO A 402 7.76 18.81 10.65
CA PRO A 402 8.59 19.36 11.71
C PRO A 402 8.03 20.64 12.36
N GLU A 403 7.38 21.50 11.56
CA GLU A 403 6.72 22.72 12.07
C GLU A 403 5.51 22.36 12.94
N VAL A 404 4.70 21.40 12.47
CA VAL A 404 3.56 20.85 13.22
C VAL A 404 4.04 20.29 14.56
N PHE A 405 5.11 19.49 14.56
CA PHE A 405 5.65 18.86 15.77
C PHE A 405 6.27 19.87 16.72
N TYR A 406 6.97 20.89 16.21
CA TYR A 406 7.50 21.97 17.02
C TYR A 406 6.37 22.60 17.85
N HIS A 407 5.30 23.03 17.17
CA HIS A 407 4.15 23.64 17.82
C HIS A 407 3.28 22.66 18.61
N TYR A 408 3.32 21.37 18.34
CA TYR A 408 2.62 20.36 19.15
C TYR A 408 3.21 20.27 20.55
N PHE A 409 4.55 20.30 20.67
CA PHE A 409 5.26 20.15 21.93
C PHE A 409 5.55 21.47 22.67
N GLU A 410 5.47 22.61 21.98
CA GLU A 410 5.51 23.95 22.61
C GLU A 410 4.20 24.24 23.33
N LYS A 411 4.08 23.82 24.59
CA LYS A 411 2.87 24.06 25.38
C LYS A 411 2.67 25.53 25.73
#